data_AF-A0A831LHB4-F1
#
_entry.id   AF-A0A831LHB4-F1
#
_cell.length_a   1.000
_cell.length_b   1.000
_cell.length_c   1.000
_cell.angle_alpha   90.00
_cell.angle_beta   90.00
_cell.angle_gamma   90.00
#
_symmetry.space_group_name_H-M   'P 1'
#
loop_
_entity.id
_entity.type
_entity.pdbx_description
1 polymer ?
#
loop_
_entity_poly.entity_id
_entity_poly.type
_entity_poly.pdbx_seq_one_letter_code
_entity_poly.pdbx_strand_id
1 'polypeptide(L)'
;MSETVSADVIGKLREAVAGLKNTPIYKEIVEPRDAVLARFQPVFSPEHVAEITADEFRSFLLLENNHHWSGLHRQGTRMCADMEKLREALAILADETQSVADRLDRGPEMVSGMGKNVASAILLVTHPDRYGVWNNRSEANMKRLGIWPNFDRGESFGSRYVKVNQILLQLRDALQIDLWTLDALWWYLDQKETGDLPPVETGEATTIGMST
;
A
#
# COMPACT_ATOMS: atom_id res chain seq x y z
N MET A 1 22.50 -7.17 -10.90
CA MET A 1 21.78 -8.45 -10.71
C MET A 1 20.56 -8.12 -9.86
N SER A 2 19.34 -8.25 -10.38
CA SER A 2 18.15 -8.06 -9.53
C SER A 2 18.16 -9.18 -8.48
N GLU A 3 18.23 -8.82 -7.20
CA GLU A 3 18.06 -9.78 -6.13
C GLU A 3 16.66 -10.39 -6.27
N THR A 4 16.60 -11.65 -6.69
CA THR A 4 15.35 -12.40 -6.83
C THR A 4 14.93 -12.94 -5.48
N VAL A 5 13.65 -12.73 -5.11
CA VAL A 5 13.10 -13.29 -3.87
C VAL A 5 13.23 -14.81 -3.85
N SER A 6 13.76 -15.38 -2.76
CA SER A 6 14.00 -16.82 -2.66
C SER A 6 12.71 -17.63 -2.61
N ALA A 7 12.76 -18.87 -3.11
CA ALA A 7 11.61 -19.78 -3.13
C ALA A 7 11.04 -20.03 -1.73
N ASP A 8 11.90 -20.14 -0.71
CA ASP A 8 11.52 -20.29 0.69
C ASP A 8 10.69 -19.10 1.20
N VAL A 9 11.09 -17.87 0.87
CA VAL A 9 10.33 -16.66 1.24
C VAL A 9 8.98 -16.65 0.52
N ILE A 10 8.95 -16.97 -0.78
CA ILE A 10 7.70 -17.09 -1.53
C ILE A 10 6.79 -18.16 -0.92
N GLY A 11 7.31 -19.31 -0.52
CA GLY A 11 6.55 -20.38 0.13
C GLY A 11 5.87 -19.91 1.42
N LYS A 12 6.62 -19.24 2.30
CA LYS A 12 6.10 -18.66 3.54
C LYS A 12 5.01 -17.61 3.28
N LEU A 13 5.23 -16.74 2.29
CA LEU A 13 4.27 -15.70 1.93
C LEU A 13 2.99 -16.29 1.31
N ARG A 14 3.07 -17.37 0.52
CA ARG A 14 1.88 -18.06 0.00
C ARG A 14 1.01 -18.63 1.11
N GLU A 15 1.62 -19.23 2.13
CA GLU A 15 0.90 -19.70 3.31
C GLU A 15 0.22 -18.54 4.04
N ALA A 16 0.93 -17.41 4.20
CA ALA A 16 0.37 -16.21 4.82
C ALA A 16 -0.79 -15.61 4.02
N VAL A 17 -0.73 -15.61 2.68
CA VAL A 17 -1.83 -15.19 1.80
C VAL A 17 -3.06 -16.08 1.99
N ALA A 18 -2.87 -17.40 2.10
CA ALA A 18 -3.98 -18.31 2.38
C ALA A 18 -4.63 -18.04 3.74
N GLY A 19 -3.81 -17.75 4.77
CA GLY A 19 -4.28 -17.37 6.09
C GLY A 19 -5.04 -16.03 6.11
N LEU A 20 -4.52 -15.02 5.40
CA LEU A 20 -5.11 -13.68 5.33
C LEU A 20 -6.59 -13.72 4.92
N LYS A 21 -6.97 -14.53 3.92
CA LYS A 21 -8.33 -14.60 3.37
C LYS A 21 -9.42 -14.90 4.42
N ASN A 22 -9.07 -15.52 5.53
CA ASN A 22 -10.00 -15.90 6.59
C ASN A 22 -9.98 -14.95 7.79
N THR A 23 -9.40 -13.76 7.66
CA THR A 23 -9.26 -12.80 8.76
C THR A 23 -10.14 -11.56 8.60
N PRO A 24 -10.43 -10.82 9.70
CA PRO A 24 -11.07 -9.51 9.61
C PRO A 24 -10.31 -8.53 8.70
N ILE A 25 -8.97 -8.62 8.65
CA ILE A 25 -8.13 -7.78 7.79
C ILE A 25 -8.56 -7.89 6.31
N TYR A 26 -8.85 -9.11 5.83
CA TYR A 26 -9.28 -9.29 4.44
C TYR A 26 -10.63 -8.61 4.19
N LYS A 27 -11.60 -8.76 5.10
CA LYS A 27 -12.92 -8.13 4.99
C LYS A 27 -12.87 -6.61 5.09
N GLU A 28 -12.04 -6.09 5.98
CA GLU A 28 -11.98 -4.66 6.28
C GLU A 28 -11.10 -3.89 5.29
N ILE A 29 -10.10 -4.53 4.69
CA ILE A 29 -9.10 -3.89 3.83
C ILE A 29 -9.22 -4.35 2.37
N VAL A 30 -9.28 -5.66 2.12
CA VAL A 30 -9.18 -6.20 0.75
C VAL A 30 -10.53 -6.18 0.03
N GLU A 31 -11.61 -6.60 0.70
CA GLU A 31 -12.96 -6.57 0.11
C GLU A 31 -13.40 -5.17 -0.35
N PRO A 32 -13.19 -4.06 0.39
CA PRO A 32 -13.59 -2.73 -0.07
C PRO A 32 -12.68 -2.13 -1.13
N ARG A 33 -11.56 -2.78 -1.51
CA ARG A 33 -10.56 -2.25 -2.45
C ARG A 33 -11.20 -1.60 -3.68
N ASP A 34 -12.05 -2.35 -4.38
CA ASP A 34 -12.61 -1.88 -5.66
C ASP A 34 -13.51 -0.65 -5.47
N ALA A 35 -14.22 -0.55 -4.35
CA ALA A 35 -14.99 0.64 -4.00
C ALA A 35 -14.10 1.84 -3.67
N VAL A 36 -12.96 1.62 -3.00
CA VAL A 36 -11.99 2.68 -2.72
C VAL A 36 -11.34 3.18 -4.02
N LEU A 37 -10.91 2.26 -4.89
CA LEU A 37 -10.33 2.60 -6.19
C LEU A 37 -11.34 3.37 -7.05
N ALA A 38 -12.58 2.89 -7.15
CA ALA A 38 -13.63 3.56 -7.90
C ALA A 38 -13.92 4.99 -7.39
N ARG A 39 -13.79 5.22 -6.08
CA ARG A 39 -13.98 6.55 -5.47
C ARG A 39 -12.81 7.48 -5.71
N PHE A 40 -11.57 7.01 -5.56
CA PHE A 40 -10.40 7.89 -5.48
C PHE A 40 -9.53 7.92 -6.74
N GLN A 41 -9.66 6.95 -7.66
CA GLN A 41 -8.99 7.05 -8.97
C GLN A 41 -9.40 8.32 -9.73
N PRO A 42 -10.69 8.68 -9.84
CA PRO A 42 -11.08 9.93 -10.52
C PRO A 42 -10.56 11.17 -9.79
N VAL A 43 -10.51 11.15 -8.45
CA VAL A 43 -10.06 12.27 -7.61
C VAL A 43 -8.56 12.57 -7.83
N PHE A 44 -7.75 11.54 -8.02
CA PHE A 44 -6.31 11.68 -8.27
C PHE A 44 -5.94 11.53 -9.75
N SER A 45 -6.91 11.64 -10.66
CA SER A 45 -6.66 11.61 -12.10
C SER A 45 -5.84 12.83 -12.56
N PRO A 46 -5.00 12.70 -13.60
CA PRO A 46 -4.24 13.83 -14.15
C PRO A 46 -5.12 15.04 -14.50
N GLU A 47 -6.37 14.80 -14.90
CA GLU A 47 -7.34 15.83 -15.28
C GLU A 47 -7.92 16.57 -14.06
N HIS A 48 -8.11 15.89 -12.92
CA HIS A 48 -8.77 16.46 -11.74
C HIS A 48 -7.81 17.04 -10.71
N VAL A 49 -6.56 16.55 -10.62
CA VAL A 49 -5.61 16.98 -9.58
C VAL A 49 -5.29 18.47 -9.59
N ALA A 50 -5.49 19.16 -10.71
CA ALA A 50 -5.35 20.62 -10.81
C ALA A 50 -6.47 21.38 -10.08
N GLU A 51 -7.65 20.77 -9.93
CA GLU A 51 -8.85 21.39 -9.35
C GLU A 51 -9.21 20.80 -7.98
N ILE A 52 -8.54 19.71 -7.57
CA ILE A 52 -8.79 19.00 -6.31
C ILE A 52 -8.95 19.96 -5.13
N THR A 53 -9.99 19.71 -4.34
CA THR A 53 -10.32 20.47 -3.14
C THR A 53 -9.63 19.89 -1.91
N ALA A 54 -9.49 20.71 -0.86
CA ALA A 54 -8.96 20.23 0.42
C ALA A 54 -9.83 19.10 1.01
N ASP A 55 -11.15 19.15 0.79
CA ASP A 55 -12.09 18.17 1.32
C ASP A 55 -11.98 16.83 0.59
N GLU A 56 -11.85 16.83 -0.74
CA GLU A 56 -11.59 15.60 -1.51
C GLU A 56 -10.28 14.94 -1.09
N PHE A 57 -9.20 15.74 -0.98
CA PHE A 57 -7.91 15.24 -0.54
C PHE A 57 -7.96 14.69 0.89
N ARG A 58 -8.55 15.43 1.84
CA ARG A 58 -8.67 14.99 3.24
C ARG A 58 -9.58 13.78 3.38
N SER A 59 -10.63 13.69 2.57
CA SER A 59 -11.51 12.52 2.51
C SER A 59 -10.71 11.25 2.25
N PHE A 60 -9.73 11.28 1.34
CA PHE A 60 -8.82 10.15 1.11
C PHE A 60 -7.99 9.76 2.34
N LEU A 61 -7.58 10.71 3.18
CA LEU A 61 -6.72 10.44 4.33
C LEU A 61 -7.45 9.80 5.52
N LEU A 62 -8.77 9.74 5.49
CA LEU A 62 -9.59 9.16 6.55
C LEU A 62 -9.70 7.65 6.39
N LEU A 63 -9.46 6.91 7.48
CA LEU A 63 -9.49 5.45 7.49
C LEU A 63 -10.85 4.89 7.06
N GLU A 64 -11.94 5.53 7.48
CA GLU A 64 -13.31 5.16 7.08
C GLU A 64 -13.57 5.25 5.57
N ASN A 65 -12.72 5.97 4.84
CA ASN A 65 -12.85 6.16 3.39
C ASN A 65 -11.81 5.37 2.60
N ASN A 66 -10.55 5.32 3.06
CA ASN A 66 -9.50 4.56 2.36
C ASN A 66 -9.42 3.09 2.78
N HIS A 67 -10.06 2.71 3.89
CA HIS A 67 -10.13 1.35 4.43
C HIS A 67 -8.78 0.68 4.74
N HIS A 68 -7.64 1.36 4.59
CA HIS A 68 -6.34 0.70 4.60
C HIS A 68 -5.27 1.40 5.44
N TRP A 69 -5.12 2.72 5.26
CA TRP A 69 -4.03 3.47 5.86
C TRP A 69 -4.53 4.35 7.01
N SER A 70 -4.29 3.88 8.23
CA SER A 70 -4.63 4.62 9.43
C SER A 70 -3.64 5.76 9.70
N GLY A 71 -4.13 6.84 10.33
CA GLY A 71 -3.30 7.96 10.78
C GLY A 71 -2.84 8.95 9.71
N LEU A 72 -3.15 8.74 8.41
CA LEU A 72 -2.80 9.70 7.35
C LEU A 72 -3.41 11.09 7.58
N HIS A 73 -4.66 11.14 8.08
CA HIS A 73 -5.38 12.38 8.39
C HIS A 73 -4.62 13.32 9.34
N ARG A 74 -3.70 12.81 10.17
CA ARG A 74 -2.90 13.62 11.11
C ARG A 74 -2.06 14.68 10.41
N GLN A 75 -1.66 14.43 9.15
CA GLN A 75 -0.90 15.37 8.35
C GLN A 75 -1.80 16.18 7.39
N GLY A 76 -3.11 15.91 7.34
CA GLY A 76 -4.03 16.53 6.37
C GLY A 76 -4.11 18.05 6.46
N THR A 77 -4.14 18.62 7.66
CA THR A 77 -4.11 20.08 7.85
C THR A 77 -2.81 20.69 7.29
N ARG A 78 -1.68 20.01 7.51
CA ARG A 78 -0.37 20.48 7.07
C ARG A 78 -0.20 20.38 5.55
N MET A 79 -0.65 19.27 4.95
CA MET A 79 -0.57 19.06 3.50
C MET A 79 -1.49 20.01 2.72
N CYS A 80 -2.68 20.33 3.26
CA CYS A 80 -3.61 21.28 2.63
C CYS A 80 -3.37 22.75 3.04
N ALA A 81 -2.25 23.08 3.69
CA ALA A 81 -1.97 24.45 4.11
C ALA A 81 -1.73 25.38 2.91
N ASP A 82 -1.23 24.83 1.80
CA ASP A 82 -1.00 25.50 0.53
C ASP A 82 -1.56 24.62 -0.59
N MET A 83 -2.79 24.93 -1.02
CA MET A 83 -3.49 24.11 -2.02
C MET A 83 -2.88 24.23 -3.42
N GLU A 84 -2.24 25.36 -3.74
CA GLU A 84 -1.56 25.53 -5.03
C GLU A 84 -0.38 24.57 -5.13
N LYS A 85 0.47 24.53 -4.09
CA LYS A 85 1.57 23.56 -4.03
C LYS A 85 1.09 22.11 -3.96
N LEU A 86 -0.01 21.84 -3.25
CA LEU A 86 -0.57 20.49 -3.21
C LEU A 86 -1.00 20.03 -4.61
N ARG A 87 -1.72 20.89 -5.35
CA ARG A 87 -2.15 20.59 -6.73
C ARG A 87 -0.97 20.37 -7.66
N GLU A 88 0.05 21.23 -7.57
CA GLU A 88 1.27 21.08 -8.37
C GLU A 88 2.01 19.76 -8.06
N ALA A 89 2.14 19.41 -6.78
CA ALA A 89 2.74 18.15 -6.35
C ALA A 89 1.96 16.93 -6.83
N LEU A 90 0.62 16.97 -6.75
CA LEU A 90 -0.24 15.89 -7.23
C LEU A 90 -0.21 15.77 -8.75
N ALA A 91 -0.15 16.88 -9.49
CA ALA A 91 0.03 16.88 -10.94
C ALA A 91 1.37 16.23 -11.33
N ILE A 92 2.45 16.53 -10.61
CA ILE A 92 3.74 15.85 -10.80
C ILE A 92 3.61 14.36 -10.53
N LEU A 93 2.97 13.95 -9.42
CA LEU A 93 2.79 12.53 -9.10
C LEU A 93 1.94 11.78 -10.13
N ALA A 94 0.92 12.42 -10.70
CA ALA A 94 0.01 11.83 -11.69
C ALA A 94 0.59 11.77 -13.11
N ASP A 95 1.68 12.48 -13.40
CA ASP A 95 2.28 12.56 -14.74
C ASP A 95 3.03 11.29 -15.15
N GLU A 96 2.31 10.31 -15.69
CA GLU A 96 2.88 9.06 -16.20
C GLU A 96 3.84 9.21 -17.40
N THR A 97 4.03 10.42 -17.95
CA THR A 97 5.07 10.67 -18.97
C THR A 97 6.47 10.77 -18.37
N GLN A 98 6.56 11.04 -17.06
CA GLN A 98 7.80 11.10 -16.29
C GLN A 98 8.06 9.78 -15.52
N SER A 99 9.34 9.49 -15.28
CA SER A 99 9.71 8.32 -14.48
C SER A 99 9.15 8.44 -13.06
N VAL A 100 8.79 7.32 -12.43
CA VAL A 100 8.29 7.34 -11.05
C VAL A 100 9.34 7.87 -10.07
N ALA A 101 10.63 7.72 -10.39
CA ALA A 101 11.72 8.27 -9.59
C ALA A 101 11.68 9.81 -9.59
N ASP A 102 11.64 10.43 -10.78
CA ASP A 102 11.62 11.90 -10.91
C ASP A 102 10.38 12.50 -10.25
N ARG A 103 9.23 11.84 -10.39
CA ARG A 103 7.98 12.27 -9.76
C ARG A 103 8.03 12.23 -8.24
N LEU A 104 8.56 11.15 -7.67
CA LEU A 104 8.67 10.99 -6.22
C LEU A 104 9.76 11.85 -5.61
N ASP A 105 10.83 12.16 -6.35
CA ASP A 105 11.85 13.10 -5.88
C ASP A 105 11.34 14.54 -5.84
N ARG A 106 10.37 14.90 -6.69
CA ARG A 106 9.86 16.29 -6.79
C ARG A 106 8.58 16.54 -6.01
N GLY A 107 7.50 15.81 -6.32
CA GLY A 107 6.16 16.13 -5.81
C GLY A 107 6.08 16.18 -4.28
N PRO A 108 6.45 15.09 -3.57
CA PRO A 108 6.40 15.03 -2.11
C PRO A 108 7.23 16.11 -1.39
N GLU A 109 8.35 16.56 -1.96
CA GLU A 109 9.20 17.60 -1.36
C GLU A 109 8.51 18.98 -1.30
N MET A 110 7.53 19.22 -2.20
CA MET A 110 6.81 20.49 -2.28
C MET A 110 5.76 20.64 -1.16
N VAL A 111 5.29 19.54 -0.60
CA VAL A 111 4.16 19.52 0.34
C VAL A 111 4.62 19.03 1.70
N SER A 112 4.62 19.95 2.66
CA SER A 112 4.97 19.61 4.05
C SER A 112 4.02 18.54 4.61
N GLY A 113 4.59 17.44 5.11
CA GLY A 113 3.83 16.30 5.64
C GLY A 113 3.52 15.20 4.63
N MET A 114 3.80 15.40 3.33
CA MET A 114 3.68 14.35 2.31
C MET A 114 4.95 13.50 2.28
N GLY A 115 4.99 12.43 3.07
CA GLY A 115 6.08 11.45 3.05
C GLY A 115 5.79 10.23 2.16
N LYS A 116 6.72 9.25 2.17
CA LYS A 116 6.64 7.99 1.41
C LYS A 116 5.29 7.28 1.54
N ASN A 117 4.69 7.26 2.74
CA ASN A 117 3.41 6.59 3.00
C ASN A 117 2.28 7.19 2.16
N VAL A 118 2.15 8.53 2.14
CA VAL A 118 1.05 9.20 1.43
C VAL A 118 1.31 9.16 -0.07
N ALA A 119 2.53 9.49 -0.51
CA ALA A 119 2.87 9.53 -1.93
C ALA A 119 2.67 8.16 -2.59
N SER A 120 3.18 7.08 -1.98
CA SER A 120 3.02 5.73 -2.55
C SER A 120 1.59 5.17 -2.43
N ALA A 121 0.80 5.60 -1.44
CA ALA A 121 -0.63 5.27 -1.37
C ALA A 121 -1.43 5.91 -2.51
N ILE A 122 -1.14 7.18 -2.85
CA ILE A 122 -1.75 7.86 -4.01
C ILE A 122 -1.34 7.15 -5.31
N LEU A 123 -0.07 6.77 -5.45
CA LEU A 123 0.40 5.99 -6.61
C LEU A 123 -0.31 4.63 -6.73
N LEU A 124 -0.49 3.90 -5.62
CA LEU A 124 -1.25 2.63 -5.63
C LEU A 124 -2.69 2.86 -6.08
N VAL A 125 -3.37 3.86 -5.51
CA VAL A 125 -4.78 4.10 -5.84
C VAL A 125 -4.94 4.46 -7.32
N THR A 126 -4.07 5.31 -7.85
CA THR A 126 -4.14 5.73 -9.27
C THR A 126 -3.77 4.60 -10.23
N HIS A 127 -2.73 3.82 -9.91
CA HIS A 127 -2.22 2.74 -10.76
C HIS A 127 -1.96 1.46 -9.93
N PRO A 128 -3.04 0.73 -9.56
CA PRO A 128 -2.98 -0.39 -8.61
C PRO A 128 -2.20 -1.61 -9.14
N ASP A 129 -1.95 -1.65 -10.43
CA ASP A 129 -1.15 -2.66 -11.11
C ASP A 129 0.33 -2.27 -11.24
N ARG A 130 0.75 -1.05 -10.86
CA ARG A 130 2.11 -0.56 -11.12
C ARG A 130 2.88 -0.18 -9.87
N TYR A 131 2.20 0.31 -8.84
CA TYR A 131 2.85 0.94 -7.70
C TYR A 131 2.38 0.36 -6.37
N GLY A 132 3.29 -0.26 -5.63
CA GLY A 132 3.03 -0.72 -4.27
C GLY A 132 3.35 0.34 -3.23
N VAL A 133 2.82 0.17 -2.03
CA VAL A 133 3.00 1.13 -0.92
C VAL A 133 4.34 0.88 -0.21
N TRP A 134 5.17 1.92 -0.16
CA TRP A 134 6.33 1.96 0.71
C TRP A 134 5.98 2.73 1.98
N ASN A 135 5.72 1.99 3.05
CA ASN A 135 5.53 2.51 4.39
C ASN A 135 6.48 1.80 5.38
N ASN A 136 6.45 2.19 6.66
CA ASN A 136 7.32 1.56 7.67
C ASN A 136 7.01 0.07 7.86
N ARG A 137 5.77 -0.36 7.62
CA ARG A 137 5.32 -1.74 7.79
C ARG A 137 5.82 -2.65 6.67
N SER A 138 5.68 -2.21 5.41
CA SER A 138 6.23 -2.95 4.26
C SER A 138 7.76 -3.02 4.33
N GLU A 139 8.42 -1.93 4.76
CA GLU A 139 9.86 -1.91 5.01
C GLU A 139 10.29 -2.89 6.11
N ALA A 140 9.63 -2.89 7.26
CA ALA A 140 9.96 -3.78 8.38
C ALA A 140 9.80 -5.26 7.98
N ASN A 141 8.70 -5.60 7.31
CA ASN A 141 8.45 -6.97 6.87
C ASN A 141 9.46 -7.44 5.81
N MET A 142 9.75 -6.60 4.81
CA MET A 142 10.77 -6.95 3.80
C MET A 142 12.16 -7.14 4.42
N LYS A 143 12.56 -6.30 5.39
CA LYS A 143 13.82 -6.47 6.12
C LYS A 143 13.86 -7.78 6.90
N ARG A 144 12.78 -8.10 7.62
CA ARG A 144 12.67 -9.34 8.40
C ARG A 144 12.71 -10.59 7.51
N LEU A 145 12.12 -10.52 6.32
CA LEU A 145 12.16 -11.58 5.32
C LEU A 145 13.48 -11.64 4.55
N GLY A 146 14.42 -10.71 4.78
CA GLY A 146 15.71 -10.66 4.10
C GLY A 146 15.63 -10.28 2.63
N ILE A 147 14.56 -9.57 2.21
CA ILE A 147 14.31 -9.17 0.83
C ILE A 147 14.34 -7.65 0.64
N TRP A 148 14.76 -6.90 1.66
CA TRP A 148 14.89 -5.44 1.56
C TRP A 148 16.05 -5.07 0.63
N PRO A 149 15.84 -4.16 -0.34
CA PRO A 149 16.86 -3.85 -1.33
C PRO A 149 18.03 -3.07 -0.70
N ASN A 150 19.20 -3.22 -1.31
CA ASN A 150 20.37 -2.43 -1.00
C ASN A 150 20.30 -1.04 -1.67
N PHE A 151 20.65 0.00 -0.90
CA PHE A 151 20.67 1.38 -1.38
C PHE A 151 22.09 1.92 -1.46
N ASP A 152 22.34 2.70 -2.50
CA ASP A 152 23.61 3.37 -2.68
C ASP A 152 23.67 4.64 -1.82
N ARG A 153 24.89 5.06 -1.45
CA ARG A 153 25.06 6.27 -0.65
C ARG A 153 24.58 7.48 -1.46
N GLY A 154 23.69 8.28 -0.87
CA GLY A 154 23.14 9.47 -1.51
C GLY A 154 22.03 9.19 -2.52
N GLU A 155 21.59 7.93 -2.65
CA GLU A 155 20.46 7.59 -3.52
C GLU A 155 19.19 8.35 -3.09
N SER A 156 18.51 8.94 -4.08
CA SER A 156 17.32 9.77 -3.90
C SER A 156 16.10 8.95 -3.43
N PHE A 157 15.04 9.62 -3.00
CA PHE A 157 13.84 8.93 -2.52
C PHE A 157 13.18 8.11 -3.65
N GLY A 158 12.99 8.73 -4.81
CA GLY A 158 12.44 8.10 -6.00
C GLY A 158 13.26 6.91 -6.50
N SER A 159 14.59 7.05 -6.53
CA SER A 159 15.48 5.94 -6.92
C SER A 159 15.36 4.74 -5.98
N ARG A 160 15.33 4.99 -4.65
CA ARG A 160 15.08 3.93 -3.66
C ARG A 160 13.70 3.29 -3.85
N TYR A 161 12.68 4.10 -4.12
CA TYR A 161 11.33 3.60 -4.35
C TYR A 161 11.28 2.64 -5.54
N VAL A 162 12.00 2.91 -6.64
CA VAL A 162 12.06 2.00 -7.79
C VAL A 162 12.55 0.61 -7.37
N LYS A 163 13.63 0.53 -6.57
CA LYS A 163 14.15 -0.75 -6.07
C LYS A 163 13.15 -1.46 -5.16
N VAL A 164 12.48 -0.73 -4.27
CA VAL A 164 11.42 -1.29 -3.40
C VAL A 164 10.24 -1.80 -4.21
N ASN A 165 9.75 -1.00 -5.16
CA ASN A 165 8.61 -1.35 -6.00
C ASN A 165 8.90 -2.54 -6.91
N GLN A 166 10.15 -2.70 -7.37
CA GLN A 166 10.56 -3.89 -8.11
C GLN A 166 10.35 -5.18 -7.31
N ILE A 167 10.67 -5.18 -6.01
CA ILE A 167 10.43 -6.33 -5.13
C ILE A 167 8.92 -6.53 -4.93
N LEU A 168 8.15 -5.45 -4.71
CA LEU A 168 6.69 -5.54 -4.58
C LEU A 168 6.04 -6.16 -5.82
N LEU A 169 6.49 -5.79 -7.02
CA LEU A 169 6.02 -6.37 -8.28
C LEU A 169 6.42 -7.85 -8.43
N GLN A 170 7.65 -8.22 -8.04
CA GLN A 170 8.05 -9.63 -8.01
C GLN A 170 7.18 -10.45 -7.06
N LEU A 171 6.86 -9.91 -5.89
CA LEU A 171 5.98 -10.56 -4.91
C LEU A 171 4.55 -10.68 -5.43
N ARG A 172 3.99 -9.61 -6.01
CA ARG A 172 2.70 -9.62 -6.69
C ARG A 172 2.61 -10.78 -7.69
N ASP A 173 3.61 -10.89 -8.56
CA ASP A 173 3.65 -11.91 -9.60
C ASP A 173 3.87 -13.32 -9.02
N ALA A 174 4.79 -13.49 -8.07
CA ALA A 174 5.07 -14.80 -7.48
C ALA A 174 3.93 -15.35 -6.61
N LEU A 175 3.16 -14.45 -5.98
CA LEU A 175 2.04 -14.77 -5.10
C LEU A 175 0.69 -14.78 -5.82
N GLN A 176 0.61 -14.25 -7.05
CA GLN A 176 -0.61 -14.14 -7.84
C GLN A 176 -1.71 -13.37 -7.10
N ILE A 177 -1.34 -12.25 -6.48
CA ILE A 177 -2.23 -11.30 -5.80
C ILE A 177 -1.96 -9.90 -6.34
N ASP A 178 -2.86 -8.94 -6.12
CA ASP A 178 -2.63 -7.53 -6.45
C ASP A 178 -1.82 -6.78 -5.37
N LEU A 179 -1.35 -5.56 -5.69
CA LEU A 179 -0.50 -4.76 -4.80
C LEU A 179 -1.24 -4.22 -3.57
N TRP A 180 -2.57 -4.06 -3.64
CA TRP A 180 -3.38 -3.69 -2.49
C TRP A 180 -3.47 -4.84 -1.49
N THR A 181 -3.78 -6.04 -1.98
CA THR A 181 -3.77 -7.26 -1.17
C THR A 181 -2.38 -7.53 -0.58
N LEU A 182 -1.30 -7.20 -1.31
CA LEU A 182 0.06 -7.30 -0.79
C LEU A 182 0.33 -6.33 0.37
N ASP A 183 -0.17 -5.09 0.32
CA ASP A 183 -0.03 -4.15 1.45
C ASP A 183 -0.86 -4.60 2.66
N ALA A 184 -2.04 -5.20 2.45
CA ALA A 184 -2.82 -5.85 3.50
C ALA A 184 -2.12 -7.08 4.12
N LEU A 185 -1.35 -7.83 3.32
CA LEU A 185 -0.57 -8.97 3.81
C LEU A 185 0.46 -8.53 4.87
N TRP A 186 1.07 -7.36 4.72
CA TRP A 186 2.00 -6.84 5.74
C TRP A 186 1.31 -6.59 7.08
N TRP A 187 0.05 -6.15 7.08
CA TRP A 187 -0.75 -6.03 8.29
C TRP A 187 -1.01 -7.36 8.97
N TYR A 188 -1.35 -8.38 8.20
CA TYR A 188 -1.57 -9.73 8.71
C TYR A 188 -0.32 -10.33 9.34
N LEU A 189 0.83 -10.15 8.70
CA LEU A 189 2.11 -10.66 9.21
C LEU A 189 2.48 -10.03 10.56
N ASP A 190 2.29 -8.72 10.72
CA ASP A 190 2.55 -8.04 11.99
C ASP A 190 1.63 -8.55 13.12
N GLN A 191 0.32 -8.72 12.85
CA GLN A 191 -0.62 -9.23 13.87
C GLN A 191 -0.31 -10.68 14.26
N LYS A 192 0.14 -11.50 13.29
CA LYS A 192 0.59 -12.87 13.54
C LYS A 192 1.80 -12.92 14.46
N GLU A 193 2.70 -11.93 14.36
CA GLU A 193 3.87 -11.82 15.22
C GLU A 193 3.56 -11.30 16.61
N THR A 194 2.67 -10.32 16.75
CA THR A 194 2.29 -9.79 18.06
C THR A 194 1.37 -10.72 18.85
N GLY A 195 0.80 -11.73 18.19
CA GLY A 195 -0.16 -12.66 18.79
C GLY A 195 -1.58 -12.10 18.87
N ASP A 196 -1.85 -11.00 18.16
CA ASP A 196 -3.13 -10.28 18.20
C ASP A 196 -4.18 -10.85 17.24
N LEU A 197 -3.85 -11.89 16.47
CA LEU A 197 -4.83 -12.57 15.62
C LEU A 197 -5.81 -13.37 16.49
N PRO A 198 -7.13 -13.23 16.30
CA PRO A 198 -8.09 -14.13 16.92
C PRO A 198 -7.78 -15.57 16.48
N PRO A 199 -8.03 -16.58 17.34
CA PRO A 199 -7.86 -17.98 16.97
C PRO A 199 -8.61 -18.24 15.67
N VAL A 200 -7.95 -18.87 14.70
CA VAL A 200 -8.63 -19.35 13.49
C VAL A 200 -9.66 -20.36 13.99
N GLU A 201 -10.95 -20.04 13.88
CA GLU A 201 -12.02 -21.02 14.10
C GLU A 201 -11.83 -22.11 13.05
N THR A 202 -11.14 -23.17 13.43
CA THR A 202 -11.12 -24.40 12.65
C THR A 202 -12.55 -24.90 12.67
N GLY A 203 -13.25 -24.76 11.55
CA GLY A 203 -14.56 -25.37 11.34
C GLY A 203 -14.44 -26.88 11.43
N GLU A 204 -14.48 -27.43 12.65
CA GLU A 204 -14.80 -28.82 12.87
C GLU A 204 -16.25 -28.99 12.40
N ALA A 205 -16.38 -29.57 11.21
CA ALA A 205 -17.62 -30.10 10.70
C ALA A 205 -18.16 -31.10 11.72
N THR A 206 -19.09 -30.64 12.56
CA THR A 206 -19.87 -31.50 13.44
C THR A 206 -20.76 -32.37 12.54
N THR A 207 -20.22 -33.52 12.16
CA THR A 207 -20.95 -34.55 11.43
C THR A 207 -21.78 -35.32 12.44
N ILE A 208 -23.08 -35.06 12.42
CA ILE A 208 -24.23 -35.98 12.59
C ILE A 208 -24.08 -37.08 13.67
N GLY A 209 -24.95 -36.97 14.68
CA GLY A 209 -25.45 -38.11 15.45
C GLY A 209 -26.97 -38.05 15.58
N MET A 210 -27.70 -38.37 14.49
CA MET A 210 -29.10 -38.78 14.59
C MET A 210 -29.14 -40.23 15.11
N SER A 211 -29.66 -40.41 16.31
CA SER A 211 -30.14 -41.67 16.92
C SER A 211 -30.91 -41.21 18.16
N THR A 212 -32.18 -41.47 18.40
CA THR A 212 -33.19 -42.40 17.86
C THR A 212 -34.56 -41.78 18.10
#